data_AF-A0A0H5DN68-F1
#
_entry.id   AF-A0A0H5DN68-F1
#
_cell.length_a   1.000
_cell.length_b   1.000
_cell.length_c   1.000
_cell.angle_alpha   90.00
_cell.angle_beta   90.00
_cell.angle_gamma   90.00
#
_symmetry.space_group_name_H-M   'P 1'
#
loop_
_entity.id
_entity.type
_entity.pdbx_description
1 polymer ?
#
loop_
_entity_poly.entity_id
_entity_poly.type
_entity_poly.pdbx_seq_one_letter_code
_entity_poly.pdbx_strand_id
1 'polypeptide(L)'
;MTPAQGTNNPVRYEDVYYVESLKKDSYINPIAIRPTIVGERIEWADTSRGTYRKFKQIQVMPENQLSPERINILAKDDEEITLTRMTLDVYNRFLKHRVAGQPSFNSDEELKQHYLTTNFDLYPLS
;
A
#
# COMPACT_ATOMS: atom_id res chain seq x y z
N MET A 1 -4.24 -12.00 26.34
CA MET A 1 -4.25 -11.16 25.12
C MET A 1 -4.87 -12.01 24.02
N THR A 2 -6.06 -11.66 23.56
CA THR A 2 -6.80 -12.46 22.57
C THR A 2 -6.53 -11.84 21.20
N PRO A 3 -6.03 -12.61 20.21
CA PRO A 3 -5.89 -12.08 18.85
C PRO A 3 -7.29 -11.74 18.33
N ALA A 4 -7.45 -10.58 17.70
CA ALA A 4 -8.71 -10.20 17.07
C ALA A 4 -9.11 -11.28 16.05
N GLN A 5 -10.24 -11.95 16.32
CA GLN A 5 -10.87 -12.84 15.35
C GLN A 5 -11.20 -12.02 14.11
N GLY A 6 -10.70 -12.47 12.95
CA GLY A 6 -10.91 -11.80 11.68
C GLY A 6 -12.40 -11.60 11.43
N THR A 7 -12.85 -10.35 11.49
CA THR A 7 -14.15 -10.00 10.94
C THR A 7 -14.03 -10.15 9.42
N ASN A 8 -14.93 -10.91 8.80
CA ASN A 8 -15.01 -11.04 7.33
C ASN A 8 -15.42 -9.72 6.63
N ASN A 9 -15.54 -8.62 7.37
CA ASN A 9 -15.89 -7.33 6.82
C ASN A 9 -14.63 -6.70 6.22
N PRO A 10 -14.64 -6.38 4.92
CA PRO A 10 -13.51 -5.75 4.28
C PRO A 10 -13.25 -4.37 4.92
N VAL A 11 -12.00 -4.11 5.32
CA VAL A 11 -11.53 -2.79 5.73
C VAL A 11 -10.78 -2.18 4.57
N ARG A 12 -11.36 -1.15 3.96
CA ARG A 12 -10.74 -0.40 2.88
C ARG A 12 -10.20 0.92 3.40
N TYR A 13 -8.95 1.20 3.09
CA TYR A 13 -8.32 2.48 3.37
C TYR A 13 -8.39 3.35 2.11
N GLU A 14 -8.97 4.55 2.20
CA GLU A 14 -9.14 5.46 1.06
C GLU A 14 -7.91 6.38 0.91
N ASP A 15 -6.74 5.76 0.83
CA ASP A 15 -5.45 6.46 0.72
C ASP A 15 -4.42 5.72 -0.14
N VAL A 16 -3.26 6.36 -0.33
CA VAL A 16 -2.09 5.83 -1.04
C VAL A 16 -0.99 5.55 -0.05
N TYR A 17 -0.29 4.44 -0.22
CA TYR A 17 0.74 3.96 0.69
C TYR A 17 2.02 3.58 -0.06
N TYR A 18 3.16 3.85 0.56
CA TYR A 18 4.44 3.28 0.20
C TYR A 18 4.57 1.89 0.82
N VAL A 19 5.01 0.92 0.02
CA VAL A 19 5.15 -0.49 0.44
C VAL A 19 6.61 -0.80 0.74
N GLU A 20 6.88 -1.19 1.97
CA GLU A 20 8.16 -1.71 2.44
C GLU A 20 8.03 -3.22 2.65
N SER A 21 8.82 -4.03 1.94
CA SER A 21 8.93 -5.47 2.23
C SER A 21 10.34 -5.80 2.73
N LEU A 22 10.41 -6.61 3.78
CA LEU A 22 11.67 -7.13 4.31
C LEU A 22 12.26 -8.28 3.48
N LYS A 23 11.50 -8.89 2.55
CA LYS A 23 12.03 -9.92 1.66
C LYS A 23 12.61 -9.30 0.38
N LYS A 24 13.93 -9.46 0.22
CA LYS A 24 14.72 -8.95 -0.90
C LYS A 24 14.28 -9.47 -2.29
N ASP A 25 13.56 -10.59 -2.34
CA ASP A 25 13.17 -11.28 -3.57
C ASP A 25 11.68 -11.11 -3.95
N SER A 26 10.88 -10.37 -3.15
CA SER A 26 9.50 -10.09 -3.53
C SER A 26 9.43 -8.82 -4.39
N TYR A 27 9.26 -8.99 -5.70
CA TYR A 27 8.96 -7.89 -6.61
C TYR A 27 7.53 -7.41 -6.32
N ILE A 28 7.40 -6.45 -5.41
CA ILE A 28 6.15 -5.79 -5.05
C ILE A 28 6.24 -4.35 -5.54
N ASN A 29 5.19 -3.86 -6.20
CA ASN A 29 5.11 -2.46 -6.56
C ASN A 29 5.18 -1.62 -5.27
N PRO A 30 6.10 -0.65 -5.18
CA PRO A 30 6.29 0.09 -3.95
C PRO A 30 5.16 1.10 -3.68
N ILE A 31 4.11 1.12 -4.50
CA ILE A 31 2.91 1.96 -4.34
C ILE A 31 1.69 1.05 -4.17
N ALA A 32 0.95 1.24 -3.08
CA ALA A 32 -0.34 0.62 -2.81
C ALA A 32 -1.45 1.68 -2.78
N ILE A 33 -2.41 1.56 -3.69
CA ILE A 33 -3.54 2.47 -3.86
C ILE A 33 -4.79 1.78 -3.31
N ARG A 34 -5.45 2.44 -2.37
CA ARG A 34 -6.66 1.95 -1.69
C ARG A 34 -6.54 0.51 -1.16
N PRO A 35 -5.56 0.21 -0.28
CA PRO A 35 -5.41 -1.12 0.25
C PRO A 35 -6.68 -1.57 0.98
N THR A 36 -7.04 -2.83 0.77
CA THR A 36 -8.24 -3.45 1.33
C THR A 36 -7.86 -4.74 2.04
N ILE A 37 -8.19 -4.85 3.32
CA ILE A 37 -7.96 -6.04 4.14
C ILE A 37 -9.27 -6.82 4.23
N VAL A 38 -9.25 -8.11 3.86
CA VAL A 38 -10.41 -9.02 3.91
C VAL A 38 -10.00 -10.33 4.57
N GLY A 39 -10.35 -10.52 5.84
CA GLY A 39 -9.90 -11.68 6.62
C GLY A 39 -8.36 -11.75 6.69
N GLU A 40 -7.77 -12.80 6.10
CA GLU A 40 -6.30 -12.99 6.01
C GLU A 40 -5.69 -12.47 4.70
N ARG A 41 -6.40 -11.63 3.95
CA ARG A 41 -5.96 -11.13 2.64
C ARG A 41 -5.82 -9.62 2.65
N ILE A 42 -4.85 -9.12 1.89
CA ILE A 42 -4.78 -7.71 1.53
C ILE A 42 -4.61 -7.60 0.02
N GLU A 43 -5.31 -6.64 -0.56
CA GLU A 43 -5.26 -6.32 -1.98
C GLU A 43 -5.19 -4.80 -2.17
N TRP A 44 -4.54 -4.34 -3.22
CA TRP A 44 -4.49 -2.92 -3.60
C TRP A 44 -4.35 -2.76 -5.10
N ALA A 45 -4.80 -1.62 -5.61
CA ALA A 45 -4.42 -1.17 -6.94
C ALA A 45 -2.98 -0.65 -6.89
N ASP A 46 -2.24 -0.73 -7.98
CA ASP A 46 -0.89 -0.15 -8.08
C ASP A 46 -0.69 0.56 -9.43
N THR A 47 0.51 1.07 -9.67
CA THR A 47 0.84 1.80 -10.91
C THR A 47 1.12 0.87 -12.11
N SER A 48 0.87 -0.43 -11.97
CA SER A 48 1.05 -1.47 -12.98
C SER A 48 -0.24 -2.27 -13.17
N ARG A 49 -0.21 -3.62 -13.24
CA ARG A 49 -1.40 -4.47 -13.39
C ARG A 49 -2.13 -4.77 -12.06
N GLY A 50 -1.71 -4.15 -10.95
CA GLY A 50 -2.17 -4.51 -9.60
C GLY A 50 -1.39 -5.68 -8.99
N THR A 51 -1.29 -5.69 -7.65
CA THR A 51 -0.64 -6.76 -6.88
C THR A 51 -1.69 -7.50 -6.05
N TYR A 52 -1.78 -8.82 -6.24
CA TYR A 52 -2.65 -9.71 -5.45
C TYR A 52 -1.82 -10.70 -4.65
N ARG A 53 -1.92 -10.70 -3.30
CA ARG A 53 -1.19 -11.65 -2.44
C ARG A 53 -2.07 -12.17 -1.28
N LYS A 54 -1.84 -13.43 -0.89
CA LYS A 54 -2.50 -14.12 0.23
C LYS A 54 -1.54 -14.20 1.42
N PHE A 55 -2.00 -13.96 2.65
CA PHE A 55 -1.15 -13.86 3.87
C PHE A 55 -1.70 -14.72 5.04
N LYS A 56 -0.88 -15.07 6.07
CA LYS A 56 -1.31 -15.91 7.25
C LYS A 56 -1.94 -15.07 8.32
N GLN A 57 -1.47 -13.83 8.47
CA GLN A 57 -1.89 -13.00 9.54
C GLN A 57 -1.81 -11.55 9.10
N ILE A 58 -2.73 -10.73 9.57
CA ILE A 58 -2.67 -9.29 9.34
C ILE A 58 -2.80 -8.65 10.71
N GLN A 59 -1.78 -7.89 11.11
CA GLN A 59 -1.74 -7.21 12.40
C GLN A 59 -1.86 -5.71 12.19
N VAL A 60 -3.10 -5.22 12.09
CA VAL A 60 -3.36 -3.78 12.03
C VAL A 60 -3.09 -3.20 13.42
N MET A 61 -1.98 -2.47 13.58
CA MET A 61 -1.75 -1.70 14.80
C MET A 61 -2.62 -0.43 14.74
N PRO A 62 -3.55 -0.23 15.68
CA PRO A 62 -4.52 0.85 15.56
C PRO A 62 -3.94 2.17 16.08
N GLU A 63 -4.15 3.23 15.31
CA GLU A 63 -4.79 4.43 15.85
C GLU A 63 -6.01 4.71 14.99
N ASN A 64 -7.18 4.87 15.63
CA ASN A 64 -8.50 5.04 15.00
C ASN A 64 -8.49 5.99 13.79
N GLN A 65 -8.42 5.49 12.56
CA GLN A 65 -8.62 6.32 11.38
C GLN A 65 -8.85 5.48 10.11
N LEU A 66 -9.70 6.01 9.21
CA LEU A 66 -9.88 5.52 7.84
C LEU A 66 -8.60 5.62 6.98
N SER A 67 -7.58 6.32 7.50
CA SER A 67 -6.27 6.56 6.88
C SER A 67 -5.15 6.50 7.93
N PRO A 68 -4.82 5.31 8.48
CA PRO A 68 -3.72 5.17 9.43
C PRO A 68 -2.40 5.57 8.75
N GLU A 69 -1.46 6.14 9.53
CA GLU A 69 -0.13 6.47 9.03
C GLU A 69 0.68 5.25 8.65
N ARG A 70 0.44 4.11 9.33
CA ARG A 70 1.15 2.86 9.09
C ARG A 70 0.24 1.65 9.27
N ILE A 71 0.42 0.64 8.42
CA ILE A 71 -0.22 -0.67 8.51
C ILE A 71 0.88 -1.73 8.44
N ASN A 72 1.04 -2.54 9.48
CA ASN A 72 2.00 -3.65 9.49
C ASN A 72 1.28 -4.97 9.18
N ILE A 73 1.91 -5.82 8.38
CA ILE A 73 1.29 -7.02 7.85
C ILE A 73 2.30 -8.15 7.94
N LEU A 74 1.93 -9.26 8.56
CA LEU A 74 2.81 -10.42 8.75
C LEU A 74 2.34 -11.61 7.90
N ALA A 75 3.04 -11.85 6.80
CA ALA A 75 2.72 -12.86 5.81
C ALA A 75 2.75 -14.31 6.31
N LYS A 76 2.28 -15.24 5.44
CA LYS A 76 2.39 -16.69 5.66
C LYS A 76 3.83 -17.13 5.92
N ASP A 77 4.80 -16.48 5.31
CA ASP A 77 6.18 -16.98 5.23
C ASP A 77 7.17 -16.10 6.01
N ASP A 78 6.71 -15.55 7.15
CA ASP A 78 7.44 -14.59 8.00
C ASP A 78 7.93 -13.34 7.23
N GLU A 79 7.30 -13.03 6.10
CA GLU A 79 7.51 -11.77 5.38
C GLU A 79 6.71 -10.67 6.08
N GLU A 80 7.39 -9.62 6.53
CA GLU A 80 6.73 -8.42 7.02
C GLU A 80 6.60 -7.41 5.88
N ILE A 81 5.38 -6.92 5.71
CA ILE A 81 5.05 -5.82 4.81
C ILE A 81 4.57 -4.66 5.66
N THR A 82 5.19 -3.51 5.49
CA THR A 82 4.77 -2.25 6.10
C THR A 82 4.23 -1.34 5.00
N LEU A 83 3.00 -0.88 5.19
CA LEU A 83 2.41 0.18 4.39
C LEU A 83 2.53 1.49 5.16
N THR A 84 3.30 2.44 4.64
CA THR A 84 3.43 3.79 5.23
C THR A 84 2.64 4.78 4.37
N ARG A 85 1.75 5.59 4.97
CA ARG A 85 0.92 6.56 4.23
C ARG A 85 1.80 7.46 3.38
N MET A 86 1.40 7.65 2.14
CA MET A 86 2.18 8.37 1.14
C MET A 86 2.10 9.88 1.37
N THR A 87 3.11 10.45 1.99
CA THR A 87 3.34 11.89 2.03
C THR A 87 4.32 12.30 0.93
N LEU A 88 4.39 13.59 0.63
CA LEU A 88 5.36 14.16 -0.29
C LEU A 88 6.80 13.88 0.15
N ASP A 89 7.07 13.88 1.45
CA ASP A 89 8.38 13.54 2.01
C ASP A 89 8.74 12.06 1.76
N VAL A 90 7.82 11.14 2.06
CA VAL A 90 7.99 9.70 1.78
C VAL A 90 8.24 9.47 0.29
N TYR A 91 7.43 10.10 -0.56
CA TYR A 91 7.59 10.00 -2.01
C TYR A 91 8.96 10.49 -2.49
N ASN A 92 9.36 11.70 -2.09
CA ASN A 92 10.62 12.30 -2.53
C ASN A 92 11.83 11.49 -2.06
N ARG A 93 11.80 10.93 -0.85
CA ARG A 93 12.90 10.14 -0.29
C ARG A 93 13.00 8.74 -0.91
N PHE A 94 11.88 8.05 -1.06
CA PHE A 94 11.89 6.60 -1.32
C PHE A 94 11.43 6.21 -2.73
N LEU A 95 10.62 7.03 -3.40
CA LEU A 95 9.93 6.63 -4.63
C LEU A 95 10.25 7.46 -5.86
N LYS A 96 10.49 8.77 -5.73
CA LYS A 96 10.60 9.68 -6.88
C LYS A 96 11.58 9.18 -7.94
N HIS A 97 12.72 8.65 -7.51
CA HIS A 97 13.77 8.12 -8.38
C HIS A 97 13.45 6.74 -8.99
N ARG A 98 12.38 6.07 -8.55
CA ARG A 98 11.95 4.73 -8.98
C ARG A 98 10.71 4.76 -9.87
N VAL A 99 10.00 5.89 -9.93
CA VAL A 99 8.78 6.06 -10.73
C VAL A 99 9.12 6.68 -12.08
N ALA A 100 8.58 6.12 -13.16
CA ALA A 100 8.75 6.65 -14.51
C ALA A 100 8.26 8.11 -14.61
N GLY A 101 9.02 8.95 -15.29
CA GLY A 101 8.71 10.37 -15.45
C GLY A 101 8.95 11.24 -14.20
N GLN A 102 9.21 10.63 -13.04
CA GLN A 102 9.57 11.30 -11.79
C GLN A 102 8.71 12.55 -11.49
N PRO A 103 7.36 12.43 -11.46
CA PRO A 103 6.48 13.57 -11.31
C PRO A 103 6.83 14.37 -10.05
N SER A 104 6.63 15.68 -10.12
CA SER A 104 6.82 16.57 -8.99
C SER A 104 5.47 17.07 -8.53
N PHE A 105 5.26 17.03 -7.22
CA PHE A 105 4.04 17.46 -6.56
C PHE A 105 4.39 18.55 -5.55
N ASN A 106 3.44 19.46 -5.29
CA ASN A 106 3.62 20.59 -4.38
C ASN A 106 2.99 20.35 -3.00
N SER A 107 2.18 19.29 -2.86
CA SER A 107 1.53 18.93 -1.60
C SER A 107 1.22 17.44 -1.51
N ASP A 108 0.99 16.96 -0.28
CA ASP A 108 0.50 15.59 -0.02
C ASP A 108 -0.83 15.32 -0.73
N GLU A 109 -1.73 16.31 -0.78
CA GLU A 109 -3.04 16.18 -1.42
C GLU A 109 -2.92 16.05 -2.95
N GLU A 110 -2.08 16.86 -3.59
CA GLU A 110 -1.82 16.76 -5.04
C GLU A 110 -1.26 15.38 -5.41
N LEU A 111 -0.31 14.89 -4.62
CA LEU A 111 0.26 13.57 -4.79
C LEU A 111 -0.82 12.48 -4.65
N LYS A 112 -1.62 12.55 -3.58
CA LYS A 112 -2.70 11.60 -3.30
C LYS A 112 -3.70 11.58 -4.45
N GLN A 113 -4.17 12.74 -4.89
CA GLN A 113 -5.14 12.86 -5.98
C GLN A 113 -4.59 12.31 -7.30
N HIS A 114 -3.32 12.57 -7.60
CA HIS A 114 -2.67 12.00 -8.79
C HIS A 114 -2.83 10.47 -8.82
N TYR A 115 -2.45 9.77 -7.76
CA TYR A 115 -2.53 8.31 -7.72
C TYR A 115 -3.97 7.77 -7.60
N LEU A 116 -4.89 8.50 -6.95
CA LEU A 116 -6.29 8.05 -6.80
C LEU A 116 -7.14 8.22 -8.07
N THR A 117 -6.76 9.16 -8.94
CA THR A 117 -7.54 9.53 -10.15
C THR A 117 -6.87 9.08 -11.46
N THR A 118 -5.58 8.78 -11.45
CA THR A 118 -4.89 8.27 -12.63
C THR A 118 -5.35 6.85 -12.92
N ASN A 119 -5.81 6.62 -14.15
CA ASN A 119 -6.12 5.29 -14.63
C ASN A 119 -4.83 4.62 -15.15
N PHE A 120 -4.20 3.81 -14.29
CA PHE A 120 -2.95 3.13 -14.62
C PHE A 120 -3.14 1.94 -15.59
N ASP A 121 -4.36 1.41 -15.74
CA ASP A 121 -4.67 0.28 -16.66
C ASP A 121 -4.52 0.64 -18.15
N LEU A 122 -4.44 1.93 -18.47
CA LEU A 122 -4.36 2.44 -19.85
C LEU A 122 -2.94 2.57 -20.40
N TYR A 123 -1.90 2.36 -19.58
CA TYR A 123 -0.52 2.47 -20.04
C TYR A 123 0.01 1.09 -20.51
N PRO A 124 0.26 0.90 -21.82
CA PRO A 124 0.92 -0.31 -22.29
C PRO A 124 2.34 -0.35 -21.72
N LEU A 125 2.71 -1.50 -21.15
CA LEU A 125 4.09 -1.79 -20.74
C LEU A 125 4.99 -1.61 -21.96
N SER A 126 5.88 -0.62 -21.88
CA SER A 126 6.96 -0.41 -22.86
C SER A 126 8.06 -1.45 -22.65
#